data_AF-G4YJY8-F1
#
_entry.id   AF-G4YJY8-F1
#
_cell.length_a   1.000
_cell.length_b   1.000
_cell.length_c   1.000
_cell.angle_alpha   90.00
_cell.angle_beta   90.00
_cell.angle_gamma   90.00
#
_symmetry.space_group_name_H-M   'P 1'
#
loop_
_entity.id
_entity.type
_entity.pdbx_description
1 polymer ?
#
loop_
_entity_poly.entity_id
_entity_poly.type
_entity_poly.pdbx_seq_one_letter_code
_entity_poly.pdbx_strand_id
1 'polypeptide(L)'
;MPALEQFRRDVMLQNGPVVITGAMEFWPALGRAVGPDRAWKNLRYLRRVAGRRTVPVEIGSSYLGDDWGQELMTLNEFLDRHIIAPSDKDADGKPAASRKLGYLAQHRLFDQIPALGRDIVTPDYCTVKRVEGTEDDGEEEDITINSWFGPGGTVSPLHFDPKDNVLCQVVGAKYLRLYAPEESDKLYPIEGLLSNTSQVQVEDPDHEQFPEFRRAKYVECVLREGEMLYIPPKYWHYVRSLSTSFSVSFWWS
;
A
#
# COMPACT_ATOMS: atom_id res chain seq x y z
N MET A 1 14.29 -15.52 4.70
CA MET A 1 13.92 -15.22 3.31
C MET A 1 13.83 -16.54 2.54
N PRO A 2 12.65 -16.95 2.04
CA PRO A 2 12.51 -18.19 1.28
C PRO A 2 13.23 -18.09 -0.08
N ALA A 3 13.79 -19.20 -0.55
CA ALA A 3 14.31 -19.31 -1.91
C ALA A 3 13.17 -19.20 -2.93
N LEU A 4 13.46 -18.78 -4.17
CA LEU A 4 12.43 -18.54 -5.20
C LEU A 4 11.58 -19.78 -5.51
N GLU A 5 12.21 -20.96 -5.61
CA GLU A 5 11.49 -22.22 -5.83
C GLU A 5 10.57 -22.57 -4.66
N GLN A 6 11.04 -22.33 -3.43
CA GLN A 6 10.23 -22.54 -2.22
C GLN A 6 9.06 -21.57 -2.16
N PHE A 7 9.30 -20.29 -2.44
CA PHE A 7 8.25 -19.27 -2.52
C PHE A 7 7.21 -19.66 -3.57
N ARG A 8 7.64 -20.10 -4.76
CA ARG A 8 6.73 -20.57 -5.81
C ARG A 8 5.84 -21.70 -5.32
N ARG A 9 6.44 -22.79 -4.84
CA ARG A 9 5.74 -24.03 -4.47
C ARG A 9 4.84 -23.86 -3.25
N ASP A 10 5.38 -23.25 -2.20
CA ASP A 10 4.78 -23.28 -0.85
C ASP A 10 3.91 -22.04 -0.59
N VAL A 11 4.04 -20.97 -1.38
CA VAL A 11 3.31 -19.70 -1.17
C VAL A 11 2.47 -19.34 -2.40
N MET A 12 3.12 -19.03 -3.53
CA MET A 12 2.43 -18.51 -4.73
C MET A 12 1.43 -19.51 -5.30
N LEU A 13 1.84 -20.77 -5.47
CA LEU A 13 0.96 -21.84 -5.98
C LEU A 13 -0.10 -22.28 -4.96
N GLN A 14 0.12 -22.05 -3.66
CA GLN A 14 -0.89 -22.27 -2.62
C GLN A 14 -1.86 -21.09 -2.49
N ASN A 15 -1.63 -20.01 -3.25
CA ASN A 15 -2.41 -18.77 -3.21
C ASN A 15 -2.55 -18.18 -1.80
N GLY A 16 -1.50 -18.31 -0.98
CA GLY A 16 -1.49 -17.85 0.41
C GLY A 16 -0.67 -16.56 0.60
N PRO A 17 -1.14 -15.60 1.42
CA PRO A 17 -0.34 -14.43 1.75
C PRO A 17 0.81 -14.79 2.70
N VAL A 18 1.94 -14.09 2.59
CA VAL A 18 3.08 -14.29 3.50
C VAL A 18 3.85 -12.99 3.74
N VAL A 19 4.30 -12.81 4.98
CA VAL A 19 5.26 -11.75 5.32
C VAL A 19 6.68 -12.25 5.04
N ILE A 20 7.42 -11.49 4.24
CA ILE A 20 8.81 -11.77 3.88
C ILE A 20 9.70 -10.75 4.58
N THR A 21 10.60 -11.25 5.42
CA THR A 21 11.53 -10.44 6.21
C THR A 21 12.96 -10.52 5.68
N GLY A 22 13.72 -9.44 5.84
CA GLY A 22 15.14 -9.39 5.48
C GLY A 22 15.42 -9.14 3.99
N ALA A 23 14.40 -9.17 3.13
CA ALA A 23 14.54 -8.96 1.68
C ALA A 23 14.77 -7.48 1.30
N MET A 24 14.58 -6.54 2.23
CA MET A 24 14.69 -5.10 1.97
C MET A 24 15.95 -4.46 2.59
N GLU A 25 16.75 -5.17 3.38
CA GLU A 25 17.81 -4.56 4.23
C GLU A 25 18.83 -3.72 3.46
N PHE A 26 19.05 -4.04 2.19
CA PHE A 26 19.99 -3.34 1.30
C PHE A 26 19.38 -2.13 0.59
N TRP A 27 18.07 -1.89 0.68
CA TRP A 27 17.43 -0.75 0.02
C TRP A 27 17.93 0.58 0.60
N PRO A 28 18.45 1.50 -0.24
CA PRO A 28 18.81 2.85 0.21
C PRO A 28 17.66 3.58 0.91
N ALA A 29 16.42 3.32 0.52
CA ALA A 29 15.23 3.96 1.08
C ALA A 29 15.05 3.69 2.59
N LEU A 30 15.56 2.57 3.12
CA LEU A 30 15.55 2.28 4.55
C LEU A 30 16.66 3.02 5.32
N GLY A 31 17.72 3.42 4.62
CA GLY A 31 18.91 4.06 5.21
C GLY A 31 19.80 3.14 6.05
N ARG A 32 19.52 1.83 6.09
CA ARG A 32 20.28 0.84 6.87
C ARG A 32 21.63 0.52 6.21
N ALA A 33 21.65 0.34 4.89
CA ALA A 33 22.85 -0.04 4.14
C ALA A 33 23.75 1.14 3.70
N VAL A 34 23.16 2.32 3.42
CA VAL A 34 23.90 3.47 2.85
C VAL A 34 23.84 4.74 3.72
N GLY A 35 23.33 4.62 4.95
CA GLY A 35 23.18 5.72 5.89
C GLY A 35 21.86 6.51 5.76
N PRO A 36 21.59 7.41 6.72
CA PRO A 36 20.28 8.05 6.87
C PRO A 36 19.98 9.16 5.85
N ASP A 37 20.97 9.59 5.08
CA ASP A 37 20.84 10.73 4.15
C ASP A 37 19.95 10.44 2.95
N ARG A 38 19.80 9.16 2.56
CA ARG A 38 18.88 8.68 1.52
C ARG A 38 17.64 7.98 2.07
N ALA A 39 17.54 7.84 3.39
CA ALA A 39 16.40 7.19 4.01
C ALA A 39 15.13 8.01 3.73
N TRP A 40 14.02 7.37 3.35
CA TRP A 40 12.79 8.11 3.03
C TRP A 40 12.12 8.73 4.27
N LYS A 41 12.45 8.24 5.47
CA LYS A 41 12.09 8.92 6.73
C LYS A 41 12.78 10.27 6.92
N ASN A 42 13.83 10.56 6.15
CA ASN A 42 14.46 11.88 6.12
C ASN A 42 13.69 12.81 5.17
N LEU A 43 12.78 13.62 5.73
CA LEU A 43 11.98 14.54 4.91
C LEU A 43 12.81 15.57 4.17
N ARG A 44 14.03 15.92 4.64
CA ARG A 44 14.93 16.81 3.89
C ARG A 44 15.40 16.15 2.59
N TYR A 45 15.61 14.83 2.60
CA TYR A 45 15.92 14.06 1.40
C TYR A 45 14.76 14.11 0.41
N LEU A 46 13.54 13.76 0.85
CA LEU A 46 12.34 13.79 -0.01
C LEU A 46 12.11 15.18 -0.61
N ARG A 47 12.18 16.24 0.20
CA ARG A 47 12.06 17.63 -0.28
C ARG A 47 13.12 17.97 -1.35
N ARG A 48 14.37 17.54 -1.14
CA ARG A 48 15.48 17.80 -2.08
C ARG A 48 15.28 17.11 -3.42
N VAL A 49 14.86 15.85 -3.44
CA VAL A 49 14.81 15.03 -4.68
C VAL A 49 13.47 15.10 -5.40
N ALA A 50 12.38 15.35 -4.66
CA ALA A 50 11.01 15.20 -5.15
C ALA A 50 10.09 16.36 -4.80
N GLY A 51 10.50 17.29 -3.92
CA GLY A 51 9.64 18.31 -3.33
C GLY A 51 8.86 19.20 -4.31
N ARG A 52 9.44 19.50 -5.49
CA ARG A 52 8.80 20.34 -6.52
C ARG A 52 7.94 19.56 -7.52
N ARG A 53 7.84 18.24 -7.39
CA ARG A 53 7.08 17.40 -8.32
C ARG A 53 5.61 17.40 -7.91
N THR A 54 4.72 17.60 -8.88
CA THR A 54 3.28 17.55 -8.68
C THR A 54 2.83 16.09 -8.54
N VAL A 55 2.08 15.78 -7.49
CA VAL A 55 1.57 14.45 -7.19
C VAL A 55 0.05 14.51 -6.99
N PRO A 56 -0.68 13.46 -7.40
CA PRO A 56 -2.08 13.30 -7.05
C PRO A 56 -2.23 12.88 -5.59
N VAL A 57 -3.15 13.53 -4.88
CA VAL A 57 -3.44 13.24 -3.46
C VAL A 57 -4.94 13.08 -3.31
N GLU A 58 -5.36 11.93 -2.78
CA GLU A 58 -6.72 11.70 -2.32
C GLU A 58 -6.94 12.44 -1.00
N ILE A 59 -8.05 13.17 -0.88
CA ILE A 59 -8.42 13.96 0.27
C ILE A 59 -9.74 13.42 0.83
N GLY A 60 -9.76 13.00 2.09
CA GLY A 60 -10.96 12.50 2.76
C GLY A 60 -10.68 11.27 3.62
N SER A 61 -11.74 10.64 4.12
CA SER A 61 -11.66 9.45 4.98
C SER A 61 -11.21 8.19 4.23
N SER A 62 -11.81 7.94 3.06
CA SER A 62 -11.46 6.86 2.12
C SER A 62 -12.09 7.16 0.75
N TYR A 63 -11.70 6.46 -0.31
CA TYR A 63 -12.32 6.61 -1.64
C TYR A 63 -13.79 6.17 -1.73
N LEU A 64 -14.33 5.56 -0.66
CA LEU A 64 -15.76 5.26 -0.53
C LEU A 64 -16.52 6.32 0.29
N GLY A 65 -15.83 7.28 0.89
CA GLY A 65 -16.45 8.32 1.72
C GLY A 65 -17.04 9.45 0.89
N ASP A 66 -18.19 9.99 1.32
CA ASP A 66 -18.81 11.18 0.70
C ASP A 66 -17.92 12.42 0.74
N ASP A 67 -16.90 12.41 1.62
CA ASP A 67 -15.96 13.49 1.79
C ASP A 67 -14.72 13.40 0.87
N TRP A 68 -14.67 12.39 -0.02
CA TRP A 68 -13.55 12.13 -0.91
C TRP A 68 -13.45 13.11 -2.08
N GLY A 69 -12.22 13.48 -2.41
CA GLY A 69 -11.86 14.16 -3.65
C GLY A 69 -10.37 13.97 -3.96
N GLN A 70 -9.94 14.45 -5.13
CA GLN A 70 -8.54 14.40 -5.54
C GLN A 70 -8.00 15.80 -5.78
N GLU A 71 -6.83 16.11 -5.21
CA GLU A 71 -6.11 17.35 -5.44
C GLU A 71 -4.75 17.07 -6.09
N LEU A 72 -4.33 17.93 -7.02
CA LEU A 72 -2.95 17.99 -7.49
C LEU A 72 -2.19 19.02 -6.65
N MET A 73 -1.09 18.61 -6.04
CA MET A 73 -0.22 19.51 -5.29
C MET A 73 1.24 19.08 -5.43
N THR A 74 2.18 19.97 -5.14
CA THR A 74 3.59 19.59 -5.06
C THR A 74 3.83 18.66 -3.86
N LEU A 75 4.87 17.81 -3.94
CA LEU A 75 5.23 16.96 -2.80
C LEU A 75 5.61 17.80 -1.57
N ASN A 76 6.18 18.99 -1.73
CA ASN A 76 6.42 19.92 -0.62
C ASN A 76 5.12 20.34 0.07
N GLU A 77 4.11 20.74 -0.71
CA GLU A 77 2.80 21.09 -0.16
C GLU A 77 2.16 19.88 0.52
N PHE A 78 2.24 18.70 -0.07
CA PHE A 78 1.75 17.46 0.54
C PHE A 78 2.43 17.18 1.89
N LEU A 79 3.76 17.28 1.96
CA LEU A 79 4.52 17.08 3.20
C LEU A 79 4.11 18.10 4.26
N ASP A 80 4.02 19.37 3.91
CA ASP A 80 3.70 20.45 4.86
C ASP A 80 2.26 20.36 5.35
N ARG A 81 1.34 20.00 4.45
CA ARG A 81 -0.08 19.88 4.74
C ARG A 81 -0.38 18.60 5.50
N HIS A 82 0.02 17.44 5.00
CA HIS A 82 -0.54 16.16 5.45
C HIS A 82 0.41 15.30 6.27
N ILE A 83 1.71 15.64 6.33
CA ILE A 83 2.73 14.80 7.01
C ILE A 83 3.38 15.50 8.21
N ILE A 84 3.79 16.77 8.06
CA ILE A 84 4.57 17.51 9.07
C ILE A 84 3.67 18.29 10.03
N ALA A 85 2.51 18.76 9.57
CA ALA A 85 1.67 19.72 10.29
C ALA A 85 1.50 19.34 11.78
N PRO A 86 1.68 20.31 12.71
CA PRO A 86 1.65 20.04 14.14
C PRO A 86 0.29 19.52 14.62
N SER A 87 0.33 18.77 15.73
CA SER A 87 -0.83 18.22 16.45
C SER A 87 -1.98 19.22 16.58
N ASP A 88 -3.21 18.79 16.22
CA ASP A 88 -4.60 19.18 16.53
C ASP A 88 -4.97 20.52 17.22
N LYS A 89 -4.04 21.44 17.41
CA LYS A 89 -4.20 22.71 18.11
C LYS A 89 -3.66 23.81 17.21
N ASP A 90 -4.52 24.77 16.88
CA ASP A 90 -4.08 26.01 16.25
C ASP A 90 -3.27 26.88 17.24
N ALA A 91 -2.76 28.02 16.76
CA ALA A 91 -2.01 28.98 17.57
C ALA A 91 -2.81 29.51 18.79
N ASP A 92 -4.13 29.33 18.80
CA ASP A 92 -5.07 29.73 19.85
C ASP A 92 -5.52 28.55 20.74
N GLY A 93 -4.95 27.35 20.55
CA GLY A 93 -5.28 26.16 21.33
C GLY A 93 -6.66 25.56 21.05
N LYS A 94 -7.36 25.99 19.99
CA LYS A 94 -8.64 25.42 19.56
C LYS A 94 -8.40 24.13 18.77
N PRO A 95 -9.35 23.17 18.81
CA PRO A 95 -9.31 22.03 17.90
C PRO A 95 -9.27 22.57 16.49
N ALA A 96 -8.19 22.26 15.75
CA ALA A 96 -8.19 22.50 14.32
C ALA A 96 -9.44 21.81 13.74
N ALA A 97 -10.23 22.51 12.91
CA ALA A 97 -11.32 21.88 12.17
C ALA A 97 -10.83 20.55 11.59
N SER A 98 -11.62 19.47 11.72
CA SER A 98 -11.18 18.10 11.42
C SER A 98 -10.45 18.07 10.07
N ARG A 99 -9.12 17.99 10.14
CA ARG A 99 -8.31 18.10 8.94
C ARG A 99 -8.51 16.82 8.15
N LYS A 100 -9.03 16.95 6.92
CA LYS A 100 -9.13 15.80 6.01
C LYS A 100 -7.75 15.18 5.80
N LEU A 101 -7.70 13.86 5.89
CA LEU A 101 -6.48 13.11 5.61
C LEU A 101 -6.14 13.25 4.13
N GLY A 102 -4.84 13.33 3.84
CA GLY A 102 -4.33 13.36 2.48
C GLY A 102 -3.50 12.12 2.23
N TYR A 103 -3.83 11.38 1.17
CA TYR A 103 -3.17 10.12 0.83
C TYR A 103 -2.70 10.14 -0.63
N LEU A 104 -1.37 10.11 -0.82
CA LEU A 104 -0.78 9.83 -2.12
C LEU A 104 -0.86 8.32 -2.33
N ALA A 105 -1.96 7.87 -2.93
CA ALA A 105 -2.27 6.46 -3.14
C ALA A 105 -2.09 6.07 -4.63
N GLN A 106 -1.67 4.83 -4.85
CA GLN A 106 -1.66 4.19 -6.17
C GLN A 106 -1.06 5.03 -7.32
N HIS A 107 0.06 5.70 -7.05
CA HIS A 107 0.74 6.55 -8.04
C HIS A 107 2.03 5.91 -8.53
N ARG A 108 2.29 5.96 -9.85
CA ARG A 108 3.55 5.54 -10.50
C ARG A 108 4.65 6.60 -10.28
N LEU A 109 4.94 6.87 -9.00
CA LEU A 109 5.81 7.97 -8.58
C LEU A 109 7.25 7.84 -9.12
N PHE A 110 7.73 6.62 -9.32
CA PHE A 110 9.12 6.35 -9.70
C PHE A 110 9.40 6.63 -11.18
N ASP A 111 8.39 6.47 -12.05
CA ASP A 111 8.45 6.89 -13.45
C ASP A 111 8.59 8.42 -13.53
N GLN A 112 7.84 9.12 -12.66
CA GLN A 112 7.94 10.56 -12.55
C GLN A 112 9.25 10.99 -11.88
N ILE A 113 9.71 10.29 -10.85
CA ILE A 113 10.84 10.68 -9.98
C ILE A 113 11.90 9.58 -9.93
N PRO A 114 12.74 9.43 -10.98
CA PRO A 114 13.74 8.36 -11.06
C PRO A 114 14.75 8.36 -9.90
N ALA A 115 14.98 9.52 -9.26
CA ALA A 115 15.86 9.61 -8.10
C ALA A 115 15.39 8.74 -6.93
N LEU A 116 14.07 8.69 -6.68
CA LEU A 116 13.48 7.80 -5.67
C LEU A 116 13.49 6.34 -6.15
N GLY A 117 13.32 6.11 -7.45
CA GLY A 117 13.40 4.77 -8.04
C GLY A 117 14.77 4.09 -7.80
N ARG A 118 15.85 4.87 -7.71
CA ARG A 118 17.21 4.36 -7.38
C ARG A 118 17.38 3.99 -5.90
N ASP A 119 16.36 4.20 -5.06
CA ASP A 119 16.40 3.86 -3.64
C ASP A 119 15.71 2.52 -3.32
N ILE A 120 15.08 1.90 -4.31
CA ILE A 120 14.35 0.63 -4.20
C ILE A 120 14.89 -0.36 -5.22
N VAL A 121 14.60 -1.65 -5.02
CA VAL A 121 14.97 -2.73 -5.94
C VAL A 121 13.74 -3.59 -6.15
N THR A 122 13.44 -3.97 -7.39
CA THR A 122 12.38 -4.93 -7.68
C THR A 122 12.67 -6.25 -6.96
N PRO A 123 11.76 -6.76 -6.09
CA PRO A 123 11.98 -8.03 -5.41
C PRO A 123 12.17 -9.17 -6.40
N ASP A 124 13.14 -10.06 -6.18
CA ASP A 124 13.38 -11.22 -7.04
C ASP A 124 12.15 -12.14 -7.16
N TYR A 125 11.24 -12.09 -6.18
CA TYR A 125 9.96 -12.80 -6.22
C TYR A 125 9.07 -12.41 -7.41
N CYS A 126 9.23 -11.19 -7.94
CA CYS A 126 8.48 -10.73 -9.11
C CYS A 126 8.90 -11.43 -10.41
N THR A 127 10.01 -12.18 -10.42
CA THR A 127 10.42 -12.98 -11.60
C THR A 127 9.79 -14.38 -11.60
N VAL A 128 9.05 -14.74 -10.54
CA VAL A 128 8.44 -16.06 -10.40
C VAL A 128 7.08 -16.06 -11.09
N LYS A 129 6.94 -16.91 -12.12
CA LYS A 129 5.67 -17.10 -12.85
C LYS A 129 4.81 -18.19 -12.22
N ARG A 130 3.49 -18.01 -12.26
CA ARG A 130 2.50 -19.03 -11.84
C ARG A 130 2.48 -20.23 -12.79
N VAL A 131 2.50 -19.99 -14.09
CA VAL A 131 2.41 -21.03 -15.13
C VAL A 131 3.80 -21.24 -15.76
N GLU A 132 4.25 -22.50 -15.84
CA GLU A 132 5.46 -22.87 -16.58
C GLU A 132 5.16 -22.92 -18.08
N GLY A 133 6.08 -22.41 -18.91
CA GLY A 133 6.01 -22.56 -20.36
C GLY A 133 5.13 -21.55 -21.11
N THR A 134 4.70 -20.45 -20.47
CA THR A 134 4.35 -19.26 -21.24
C THR A 134 5.65 -18.73 -21.84
N GLU A 135 5.85 -19.03 -23.14
CA GLU A 135 6.88 -18.38 -23.92
C GLU A 135 6.73 -16.88 -23.70
N ASP A 136 7.84 -16.24 -23.35
CA ASP A 136 7.98 -14.79 -23.36
C ASP A 136 7.61 -14.36 -24.78
N ASP A 137 6.38 -13.87 -24.97
CA ASP A 137 5.85 -13.37 -26.23
C ASP A 137 6.54 -12.06 -26.66
N GLY A 138 7.67 -11.74 -26.04
CA GLY A 138 8.45 -10.53 -26.23
C GLY A 138 7.87 -9.33 -25.47
N GLU A 139 6.74 -9.51 -24.78
CA GLU A 139 6.21 -8.55 -23.81
C GLU A 139 6.65 -9.00 -22.43
N GLU A 140 7.79 -8.49 -21.93
CA GLU A 140 8.05 -8.50 -20.49
C GLU A 140 6.78 -7.93 -19.83
N GLU A 141 5.99 -8.76 -19.12
CA GLU A 141 4.80 -8.26 -18.44
C GLU A 141 5.26 -7.18 -17.44
N ASP A 142 5.01 -5.92 -17.79
CA ASP A 142 5.55 -4.76 -17.08
C ASP A 142 5.16 -4.81 -15.61
N ILE A 143 6.16 -4.99 -14.74
CA ILE A 143 6.00 -4.87 -13.30
C ILE A 143 5.54 -3.46 -13.00
N THR A 144 4.31 -3.32 -12.52
CA THR A 144 3.77 -2.01 -12.18
C THR A 144 4.17 -1.65 -10.76
N ILE A 145 4.92 -0.54 -10.63
CA ILE A 145 5.44 -0.07 -9.33
C ILE A 145 4.63 1.15 -8.88
N ASN A 146 3.89 1.00 -7.79
CA ASN A 146 3.09 2.08 -7.20
C ASN A 146 3.62 2.49 -5.82
N SER A 147 3.44 3.76 -5.49
CA SER A 147 3.74 4.33 -4.17
C SER A 147 2.48 4.61 -3.36
N TRP A 148 2.60 4.45 -2.05
CA TRP A 148 1.55 4.72 -1.07
C TRP A 148 2.12 5.55 0.07
N PHE A 149 1.82 6.85 0.14
CA PHE A 149 2.38 7.76 1.13
C PHE A 149 1.30 8.61 1.80
N GLY A 150 1.20 8.51 3.13
CA GLY A 150 0.19 9.23 3.91
C GLY A 150 0.53 9.34 5.40
N PRO A 151 -0.21 10.15 6.17
CA PRO A 151 -0.15 10.17 7.62
C PRO A 151 -0.71 8.87 8.23
N GLY A 152 -0.61 8.77 9.56
CA GLY A 152 -1.37 7.76 10.30
C GLY A 152 -2.88 7.96 10.08
N GLY A 153 -3.62 6.85 10.04
CA GLY A 153 -5.06 6.85 9.86
C GLY A 153 -5.54 6.77 8.41
N THR A 154 -4.67 6.85 7.38
CA THR A 154 -5.12 6.61 6.00
C THR A 154 -5.61 5.17 5.83
N VAL A 155 -6.70 5.01 5.10
CA VAL A 155 -7.38 3.73 4.88
C VAL A 155 -7.50 3.46 3.39
N SER A 156 -7.15 2.24 2.99
CA SER A 156 -7.62 1.63 1.74
C SER A 156 -8.71 0.63 2.12
N PRO A 157 -9.99 0.92 1.78
CA PRO A 157 -11.12 0.02 1.96
C PRO A 157 -10.85 -1.41 1.48
N LEU A 158 -11.64 -2.38 1.95
CA LEU A 158 -11.46 -3.78 1.60
C LEU A 158 -11.73 -3.98 0.11
N HIS A 159 -10.70 -4.39 -0.63
CA HIS A 159 -10.78 -4.64 -2.07
C HIS A 159 -9.85 -5.78 -2.47
N PHE A 160 -9.92 -6.23 -3.72
CA PHE A 160 -8.93 -7.14 -4.29
C PHE A 160 -8.36 -6.60 -5.61
N ASP A 161 -7.14 -7.05 -5.92
CA ASP A 161 -6.45 -6.76 -7.17
C ASP A 161 -6.34 -8.03 -8.04
N PRO A 162 -6.27 -7.91 -9.37
CA PRO A 162 -6.20 -9.07 -10.25
C PRO A 162 -4.81 -9.70 -10.36
N LYS A 163 -3.76 -8.98 -9.95
CA LYS A 163 -2.35 -9.35 -10.11
C LYS A 163 -1.74 -9.87 -8.81
N ASP A 164 -0.64 -10.61 -8.91
CA ASP A 164 0.24 -10.84 -7.77
C ASP A 164 0.81 -9.49 -7.29
N ASN A 165 0.90 -9.32 -5.98
CA ASN A 165 1.35 -8.06 -5.39
C ASN A 165 2.32 -8.32 -4.24
N VAL A 166 3.44 -7.59 -4.21
CA VAL A 166 4.28 -7.49 -3.02
C VAL A 166 4.24 -6.05 -2.53
N LEU A 167 3.65 -5.85 -1.34
CA LEU A 167 3.61 -4.58 -0.63
C LEU A 167 4.83 -4.48 0.30
N CYS A 168 5.79 -3.62 -0.05
CA CYS A 168 7.01 -3.35 0.70
C CYS A 168 6.82 -2.14 1.61
N GLN A 169 7.03 -2.31 2.92
CA GLN A 169 6.88 -1.21 3.89
C GLN A 169 8.22 -0.50 4.13
N VAL A 170 8.34 0.76 3.72
CA VAL A 170 9.61 1.52 3.73
C VAL A 170 9.69 2.49 4.91
N VAL A 171 8.57 3.08 5.32
CA VAL A 171 8.49 3.99 6.48
C VAL A 171 7.24 3.67 7.28
N GLY A 172 7.33 3.58 8.60
CA GLY A 172 6.18 3.38 9.48
C GLY A 172 5.63 1.96 9.49
N ALA A 173 4.34 1.81 9.82
CA ALA A 173 3.66 0.53 9.86
C ALA A 173 2.21 0.61 9.38
N LYS A 174 1.70 -0.52 8.86
CA LYS A 174 0.31 -0.68 8.42
C LYS A 174 -0.32 -1.90 9.09
N TYR A 175 -1.58 -1.79 9.48
CA TYR A 175 -2.43 -2.93 9.79
C TYR A 175 -3.10 -3.42 8.50
N LEU A 176 -3.06 -4.73 8.28
CA LEU A 176 -3.69 -5.37 7.14
C LEU A 176 -4.59 -6.52 7.61
N ARG A 177 -5.79 -6.60 7.04
CA ARG A 177 -6.69 -7.74 7.17
C ARG A 177 -6.96 -8.32 5.79
N LEU A 178 -6.77 -9.63 5.65
CA LEU A 178 -6.76 -10.35 4.39
C LEU A 178 -7.81 -11.46 4.41
N TYR A 179 -8.65 -11.52 3.38
CA TYR A 179 -9.65 -12.57 3.21
C TYR A 179 -9.39 -13.30 1.89
N ALA A 180 -9.48 -14.63 1.94
CA ALA A 180 -9.29 -15.46 0.76
C ALA A 180 -10.40 -15.23 -0.27
N PRO A 181 -10.14 -15.45 -1.58
CA PRO A 181 -11.15 -15.28 -2.62
C PRO A 181 -12.44 -16.10 -2.36
N GLU A 182 -12.33 -17.24 -1.68
CA GLU A 182 -13.46 -18.11 -1.32
C GLU A 182 -14.42 -17.46 -0.31
N GLU A 183 -14.01 -16.39 0.35
CA GLU A 183 -14.84 -15.65 1.31
C GLU A 183 -15.68 -14.55 0.63
N SER A 184 -15.52 -14.31 -0.68
CA SER A 184 -16.12 -13.18 -1.43
C SER A 184 -17.63 -12.99 -1.20
N ASP A 185 -18.40 -14.08 -1.16
CA ASP A 185 -19.86 -14.03 -0.97
C ASP A 185 -20.28 -13.42 0.38
N LYS A 186 -19.36 -13.38 1.35
CA LYS A 186 -19.56 -12.81 2.69
C LYS A 186 -19.03 -11.38 2.83
N LEU A 187 -18.37 -10.86 1.78
CA LEU A 187 -17.72 -9.55 1.78
C LEU A 187 -18.54 -8.48 1.06
N TYR A 188 -19.72 -8.82 0.54
CA TYR A 188 -20.66 -7.88 -0.07
C TYR A 188 -19.99 -6.91 -1.07
N PRO A 189 -19.46 -7.43 -2.19
CA PRO A 189 -18.88 -6.58 -3.23
C PRO A 189 -19.88 -5.52 -3.70
N ILE A 190 -19.39 -4.34 -4.08
CA ILE A 190 -20.21 -3.30 -4.70
C ILE A 190 -20.64 -3.79 -6.09
N GLU A 191 -21.89 -3.57 -6.49
CA GLU A 191 -22.33 -3.97 -7.83
C GLU A 191 -21.73 -3.06 -8.92
N GLY A 192 -21.43 -3.63 -10.09
CA GLY A 192 -20.96 -2.88 -11.26
C GLY A 192 -19.44 -2.66 -11.30
N LEU A 193 -19.02 -1.42 -11.60
CA LEU A 193 -17.63 -1.07 -11.89
C LEU A 193 -16.67 -1.21 -10.70
N LEU A 194 -17.19 -1.21 -9.47
CA LEU A 194 -16.42 -1.37 -8.22
C LEU A 194 -16.61 -2.75 -7.58
N SER A 195 -16.91 -3.77 -8.39
CA SER A 195 -17.10 -5.16 -7.93
C SER A 195 -15.88 -5.82 -7.31
N ASN A 196 -14.72 -5.17 -7.37
CA ASN A 196 -13.55 -5.58 -6.62
C ASN A 196 -13.45 -4.94 -5.23
N THR A 197 -14.40 -4.09 -4.82
CA THR A 197 -14.42 -3.39 -3.53
C THR A 197 -15.64 -3.83 -2.71
N SER A 198 -15.43 -4.02 -1.41
CA SER A 198 -16.46 -4.41 -0.44
C SER A 198 -17.26 -3.19 0.02
N GLN A 199 -18.55 -3.38 0.25
CA GLN A 199 -19.41 -2.39 0.93
C GLN A 199 -19.13 -2.29 2.44
N VAL A 200 -18.43 -3.28 3.01
CA VAL A 200 -18.27 -3.41 4.46
C VAL A 200 -17.13 -2.52 4.98
N GLN A 201 -17.43 -1.73 6.02
CA GLN A 201 -16.41 -1.05 6.82
C GLN A 201 -15.76 -2.06 7.79
N VAL A 202 -14.57 -2.56 7.46
CA VAL A 202 -13.94 -3.73 8.13
C VAL A 202 -13.76 -3.59 9.65
N GLU A 203 -13.47 -2.38 10.13
CA GLU A 203 -13.23 -2.11 11.55
C GLU A 203 -14.48 -1.67 12.32
N ASP A 204 -15.57 -1.34 11.61
CA ASP A 204 -16.88 -1.01 12.19
C ASP A 204 -18.01 -1.54 11.29
N PRO A 205 -18.14 -2.88 11.15
CA PRO A 205 -19.07 -3.47 10.20
C PRO A 205 -20.53 -3.35 10.67
N ASP A 206 -21.41 -2.84 9.80
CA ASP A 206 -22.85 -2.93 10.01
C ASP A 206 -23.31 -4.39 9.81
N HIS A 207 -23.52 -5.07 10.92
CA HIS A 207 -23.91 -6.47 10.92
C HIS A 207 -25.41 -6.72 10.73
N GLU A 208 -26.24 -5.68 10.79
CA GLU A 208 -27.63 -5.79 10.39
C GLU A 208 -27.73 -5.78 8.86
N GLN A 209 -26.95 -4.92 8.21
CA GLN A 209 -26.85 -4.85 6.75
C GLN A 209 -26.01 -5.99 6.15
N PHE A 210 -24.91 -6.37 6.80
CA PHE A 210 -23.93 -7.35 6.30
C PHE A 210 -23.74 -8.54 7.26
N PRO A 211 -24.79 -9.33 7.54
CA PRO A 211 -24.76 -10.37 8.56
C PRO A 211 -23.73 -11.48 8.31
N GLU A 212 -23.48 -11.86 7.06
CA GLU A 212 -22.56 -12.96 6.73
C GLU A 212 -21.09 -12.58 6.93
N PHE A 213 -20.76 -11.28 7.00
CA PHE A 213 -19.39 -10.81 7.22
C PHE A 213 -18.78 -11.33 8.53
N ARG A 214 -19.61 -11.56 9.56
CA ARG A 214 -19.20 -12.19 10.84
C ARG A 214 -18.60 -13.58 10.67
N ARG A 215 -18.94 -14.26 9.57
CA ARG A 215 -18.54 -15.64 9.26
C ARG A 215 -17.39 -15.69 8.25
N ALA A 216 -16.93 -14.52 7.78
CA ALA A 216 -15.82 -14.40 6.85
C ALA A 216 -14.51 -14.69 7.59
N LYS A 217 -13.76 -15.68 7.12
CA LYS A 217 -12.46 -16.03 7.70
C LYS A 217 -11.38 -15.11 7.16
N TYR A 218 -10.48 -14.66 8.03
CA TYR A 218 -9.38 -13.79 7.65
C TYR A 218 -8.08 -14.16 8.36
N VAL A 219 -6.99 -13.64 7.80
CA VAL A 219 -5.71 -13.49 8.48
C VAL A 219 -5.38 -12.00 8.58
N GLU A 220 -4.55 -11.62 9.55
CA GLU A 220 -4.17 -10.23 9.74
C GLU A 220 -2.71 -10.10 10.15
N CYS A 221 -2.13 -8.95 9.86
CA CYS A 221 -0.77 -8.64 10.29
C CYS A 221 -0.58 -7.14 10.50
N VAL A 222 0.49 -6.81 11.23
CA VAL A 222 1.06 -5.46 11.22
C VAL A 222 2.33 -5.52 10.41
N LEU A 223 2.32 -4.94 9.21
CA LEU A 223 3.47 -4.86 8.33
C LEU A 223 4.36 -3.69 8.76
N ARG A 224 5.61 -3.98 9.10
CA ARG A 224 6.58 -3.04 9.68
C ARG A 224 7.67 -2.64 8.70
N GLU A 225 8.37 -1.54 9.02
CA GLU A 225 9.52 -1.06 8.24
C GLU A 225 10.55 -2.18 7.93
N GLY A 226 10.78 -2.41 6.64
CA GLY A 226 11.70 -3.42 6.11
C GLY A 226 11.08 -4.79 5.84
N GLU A 227 9.78 -4.94 6.08
CA GLU A 227 9.02 -6.14 5.74
C GLU A 227 8.28 -5.97 4.42
N MET A 228 8.10 -7.08 3.72
CA MET A 228 7.24 -7.18 2.55
C MET A 228 6.04 -8.08 2.86
N LEU A 229 4.87 -7.77 2.35
CA LEU A 229 3.72 -8.68 2.34
C LEU A 229 3.45 -9.10 0.90
N TYR A 230 3.51 -10.40 0.63
CA TYR A 230 2.96 -10.96 -0.59
C TYR A 230 1.44 -11.12 -0.45
N ILE A 231 0.71 -10.53 -1.39
CA ILE A 231 -0.75 -10.57 -1.53
C ILE A 231 -1.04 -11.29 -2.85
N PRO A 232 -1.62 -12.50 -2.81
CA PRO A 232 -1.98 -13.24 -4.01
C PRO A 232 -3.07 -12.52 -4.83
N PRO A 233 -3.24 -12.84 -6.12
CA PRO A 233 -4.30 -12.28 -6.94
C PRO A 233 -5.66 -12.63 -6.34
N LYS A 234 -6.57 -11.67 -6.40
CA LYS A 234 -7.94 -11.73 -5.87
C LYS A 234 -8.05 -11.90 -4.34
N TYR A 235 -6.95 -11.87 -3.61
CA TYR A 235 -7.01 -11.83 -2.15
C TYR A 235 -7.54 -10.46 -1.72
N TRP A 236 -8.65 -10.48 -0.99
CA TRP A 236 -9.24 -9.26 -0.46
C TRP A 236 -8.34 -8.72 0.65
N HIS A 237 -8.04 -7.44 0.62
CA HIS A 237 -7.17 -6.80 1.59
C HIS A 237 -7.68 -5.43 1.99
N TYR A 238 -7.77 -5.23 3.30
CA TYR A 238 -8.01 -3.94 3.94
C TYR A 238 -6.70 -3.44 4.51
N VAL A 239 -6.42 -2.14 4.38
CA VAL A 239 -5.14 -1.55 4.84
C VAL A 239 -5.40 -0.27 5.60
N ARG A 240 -4.83 -0.14 6.80
CA ARG A 240 -4.81 1.10 7.58
C ARG A 240 -3.40 1.46 8.02
N SER A 241 -2.98 2.71 7.77
CA SER A 241 -1.71 3.23 8.26
C SER A 241 -1.76 3.47 9.77
N LEU A 242 -0.85 2.85 10.53
CA LEU A 242 -0.76 2.99 11.99
C LEU A 242 0.07 4.22 12.41
N SER A 243 0.87 4.73 11.49
CA SER A 243 1.72 5.91 11.63
C SER A 243 1.80 6.61 10.28
N THR A 244 2.51 7.74 10.19
CA THR A 244 3.02 8.19 8.89
C THR A 244 3.69 7.01 8.19
N SER A 245 3.24 6.71 6.99
CA SER A 245 3.55 5.47 6.29
C SER A 245 3.91 5.74 4.84
N PHE A 246 5.00 5.13 4.38
CA PHE A 246 5.39 5.08 2.97
C PHE A 246 5.64 3.62 2.57
N SER A 247 4.83 3.09 1.66
CA SER A 247 4.96 1.75 1.10
C SER A 247 5.16 1.80 -0.41
N VAL A 248 5.71 0.73 -0.98
CA VAL A 248 5.85 0.50 -2.42
C VAL A 248 5.21 -0.83 -2.77
N SER A 249 4.35 -0.89 -3.77
CA SER A 249 3.79 -2.15 -4.26
C SER A 249 4.32 -2.49 -5.64
N PHE A 250 4.60 -3.77 -5.87
CA PHE A 250 5.02 -4.31 -7.16
C PHE A 250 3.96 -5.29 -7.63
N TRP A 251 3.33 -5.00 -8.77
CA TRP A 251 2.28 -5.85 -9.34
C TRP A 251 2.78 -6.56 -10.59
N TRP A 252 2.64 -7.89 -10.64
CA TRP A 252 3.06 -8.75 -11.76
C TRP A 252 2.09 -9.92 -11.97
N SER A 253 2.32 -10.76 -13.00
CA SER A 253 1.52 -11.96 -13.30
C SER A 253 2.39 -13.22 -13.42
#